data_AF-A0A843RNV3-F1
#
_entry.id   AF-A0A843RNV3-F1
#
_cell.length_a   1.000
_cell.length_b   1.000
_cell.length_c   1.000
_cell.angle_alpha   90.00
_cell.angle_beta   90.00
_cell.angle_gamma   90.00
#
_symmetry.space_group_name_H-M   'P 1'
#
loop_
_entity.id
_entity.type
_entity.pdbx_description
1 polymer ?
#
loop_
_entity_poly.entity_id
_entity_poly.type
_entity_poly.pdbx_seq_one_letter_code
_entity_poly.pdbx_strand_id
1 'polypeptide(L)'
;YTPVWSPRGDLIAFTRQQAGEFYIGVMRPDGSGERMLVRDYNVEAPTWAPNGRVLSYFRTSRADSKGQITSKIFTIDLTGFNERELVTPLDGSDPAWSPLIQ
;
A
#
# COMPACT_ATOMS: atom_id res chain seq x y z
N TYR A 1 -6.54 3.58 -9.91
CA TYR A 1 -5.16 3.15 -9.58
C TYR A 1 -4.19 4.21 -10.02
N THR A 2 -3.57 4.90 -9.07
CA THR A 2 -2.72 6.06 -9.37
C THR A 2 -1.34 5.74 -8.81
N PRO A 3 -0.29 5.60 -9.64
CA PRO A 3 1.06 5.44 -9.13
C PRO A 3 1.46 6.66 -8.31
N VAL A 4 2.25 6.47 -7.26
CA VAL A 4 2.72 7.54 -6.38
C VAL A 4 4.24 7.55 -6.30
N TRP A 5 4.82 8.74 -6.47
CA TRP A 5 6.25 8.93 -6.40
C TRP A 5 6.73 8.93 -4.94
N SER A 6 7.86 8.27 -4.69
CA SER A 6 8.61 8.40 -3.44
C SER A 6 8.99 9.88 -3.25
N PRO A 7 8.90 10.44 -2.02
CA PRO A 7 9.41 11.77 -1.72
C PRO A 7 10.90 11.94 -2.05
N ARG A 8 11.66 10.84 -2.13
CA ARG A 8 13.07 10.82 -2.53
C ARG A 8 13.27 10.82 -4.06
N GLY A 9 12.20 10.68 -4.84
CA GLY A 9 12.22 10.68 -6.31
C GLY A 9 12.81 9.41 -6.96
N ASP A 10 13.24 8.43 -6.18
CA ASP A 10 13.99 7.27 -6.65
C ASP A 10 13.13 6.04 -6.95
N LEU A 11 11.87 6.04 -6.53
CA LEU A 11 10.92 4.94 -6.68
C LEU A 11 9.51 5.46 -6.99
N ILE A 12 8.73 4.63 -7.67
CA ILE A 12 7.30 4.76 -7.89
C ILE A 12 6.64 3.56 -7.21
N ALA A 13 5.66 3.80 -6.33
CA ALA A 13 4.79 2.75 -5.81
C ALA A 13 3.52 2.65 -6.64
N PHE A 14 3.00 1.45 -6.82
CA PHE A 14 1.85 1.19 -7.68
C PHE A 14 1.03 0.00 -7.20
N THR A 15 -0.21 -0.05 -7.70
CA THR A 15 -1.08 -1.22 -7.58
C THR A 15 -1.05 -1.99 -8.89
N ARG A 16 -0.92 -3.31 -8.82
CA ARG A 16 -1.02 -4.21 -9.98
C ARG A 16 -2.08 -5.26 -9.71
N GLN A 17 -2.88 -5.58 -10.72
CA GLN A 17 -3.83 -6.68 -10.67
C GLN A 17 -3.33 -7.79 -11.61
N GLN A 18 -3.23 -9.02 -11.11
CA GLN A 18 -2.86 -10.18 -11.92
C GLN A 18 -3.53 -11.44 -11.39
N ALA A 19 -4.19 -12.18 -12.30
CA ALA A 19 -4.84 -13.46 -12.00
C ALA A 19 -5.81 -13.42 -10.80
N GLY A 20 -6.59 -12.35 -10.67
CA GLY A 20 -7.58 -12.18 -9.60
C GLY A 20 -7.03 -11.71 -8.26
N GLU A 21 -5.72 -11.46 -8.19
CA GLU A 21 -5.03 -10.95 -6.99
C GLU A 21 -4.52 -9.53 -7.23
N PHE A 22 -4.36 -8.79 -6.14
CA PHE A 22 -3.85 -7.43 -6.12
C PHE A 22 -2.48 -7.40 -5.44
N TYR A 23 -1.66 -6.47 -5.89
CA TYR A 23 -0.29 -6.30 -5.43
C TYR A 23 -0.01 -4.84 -5.15
N ILE A 24 0.75 -4.59 -4.08
CA ILE A 24 1.46 -3.32 -3.90
C ILE A 24 2.91 -3.54 -4.31
N GLY A 25 3.35 -2.76 -5.29
CA GLY A 25 4.68 -2.85 -5.86
C GLY A 25 5.44 -1.54 -5.82
N VAL A 26 6.76 -1.64 -6.00
CA VAL A 26 7.64 -0.48 -6.27
C VAL A 26 8.53 -0.77 -7.47
N MET A 27 8.89 0.28 -8.21
CA MET A 27 9.86 0.23 -9.32
C MET A 27 10.63 1.55 -9.41
N ARG A 28 11.74 1.57 -10.14
CA ARG A 28 12.44 2.81 -10.47
C ARG A 28 11.65 3.60 -11.54
N PRO A 29 11.90 4.91 -11.67
CA PRO A 29 11.26 5.75 -12.69
C PRO A 29 11.46 5.28 -14.15
N ASP A 30 12.55 4.58 -14.42
CA ASP A 30 12.86 3.98 -15.73
C ASP A 30 12.15 2.63 -15.97
N GLY A 31 11.32 2.18 -15.02
CA GLY A 31 10.61 0.90 -15.05
C GLY A 31 11.44 -0.29 -14.59
N SER A 32 12.73 -0.11 -14.28
CA SER A 32 13.60 -1.19 -13.82
C SER A 32 13.41 -1.50 -12.32
N GLY A 33 13.87 -2.67 -11.89
CA GLY A 33 13.93 -3.04 -10.47
C GLY A 33 12.55 -3.19 -9.82
N GLU A 34 11.56 -3.63 -10.59
CA GLU A 34 10.23 -3.94 -10.07
C GLU A 34 10.30 -4.96 -8.92
N ARG A 35 9.58 -4.66 -7.83
CA ARG A 35 9.45 -5.51 -6.65
C ARG A 35 8.00 -5.48 -6.16
N MET A 36 7.40 -6.64 -6.00
CA MET A 36 6.12 -6.80 -5.30
C MET A 36 6.39 -6.90 -3.80
N LEU A 37 5.80 -6.02 -3.01
CA LEU A 37 5.98 -5.99 -1.55
C LEU A 37 4.82 -6.68 -0.83
N VAL A 38 3.60 -6.54 -1.37
CA VAL A 38 2.38 -7.12 -0.79
C VAL A 38 1.60 -7.83 -1.88
N ARG A 39 0.95 -8.93 -1.52
CA ARG A 39 -0.01 -9.65 -2.34
C ARG A 39 -1.22 -10.03 -1.50
N ASP A 40 -2.41 -9.75 -1.99
CA ASP A 40 -3.66 -10.20 -1.35
C ASP A 40 -4.85 -10.17 -2.33
N TYR A 41 -6.01 -10.58 -1.85
CA TYR A 41 -7.28 -10.50 -2.56
C TYR A 41 -7.61 -9.08 -3.05
N ASN A 42 -7.39 -8.07 -2.20
CA ASN A 42 -7.58 -6.67 -2.56
C ASN A 42 -6.70 -5.78 -1.68
N VAL A 43 -5.65 -5.22 -2.28
CA VAL A 43 -4.74 -4.24 -1.69
C VAL A 43 -4.50 -3.10 -2.67
N GLU A 44 -4.72 -1.87 -2.22
CA GLU A 44 -4.80 -0.71 -3.13
C GLU A 44 -4.33 0.60 -2.47
N ALA A 45 -4.27 1.65 -3.30
CA ALA A 45 -3.96 3.02 -2.92
C ALA A 45 -2.70 3.17 -2.04
N PRO A 46 -1.52 2.73 -2.52
CA PRO A 46 -0.30 2.95 -1.78
C PRO A 46 -0.02 4.45 -1.66
N THR A 47 0.45 4.88 -0.50
CA THR A 47 0.96 6.24 -0.24
C THR A 47 2.27 6.17 0.54
N TRP A 48 3.16 7.13 0.30
CA TRP A 48 4.48 7.16 0.91
C TRP A 48 4.47 7.92 2.23
N ALA A 49 5.13 7.35 3.24
CA ALA A 49 5.56 8.12 4.40
C ALA A 49 6.53 9.23 3.94
N PRO A 50 6.54 10.41 4.58
CA PRO A 50 7.36 11.54 4.15
C PRO A 50 8.87 11.24 4.14
N ASN A 51 9.32 10.25 4.92
CA ASN A 51 10.71 9.79 4.93
C ASN A 51 11.10 8.93 3.71
N GLY A 52 10.15 8.54 2.86
CA GLY A 52 10.37 7.71 1.66
C GLY A 52 10.87 6.29 1.94
N ARG A 53 10.58 5.72 3.12
CA ARG A 53 11.03 4.37 3.55
C ARG A 53 9.90 3.40 3.86
N VAL A 54 8.68 3.89 4.01
CA VAL A 54 7.49 3.12 4.38
C VAL A 54 6.35 3.51 3.45
N LEU A 55 5.55 2.52 3.07
CA LEU A 55 4.28 2.71 2.38
C LEU A 55 3.13 2.45 3.36
N SER A 56 2.03 3.18 3.22
CA SER A 56 0.72 2.75 3.70
C SER A 56 -0.17 2.38 2.52
N TYR A 57 -1.14 1.51 2.75
CA TYR A 57 -2.15 1.09 1.77
C TYR A 57 -3.38 0.60 2.54
N PHE A 58 -4.48 0.37 1.85
CA PHE A 58 -5.61 -0.33 2.45
C PHE A 58 -5.75 -1.74 1.90
N ARG A 59 -6.23 -2.64 2.74
CA ARG A 59 -6.57 -4.03 2.42
C ARG A 59 -8.06 -4.22 2.65
N THR A 60 -8.75 -4.76 1.66
CA THR A 60 -10.18 -5.11 1.76
C THR A 60 -10.34 -6.63 1.89
N SER A 61 -11.07 -7.07 2.90
CA SER A 61 -11.32 -8.49 3.14
C SER A 61 -12.25 -9.08 2.07
N ARG A 62 -12.21 -10.41 1.92
CA ARG A 62 -13.34 -11.12 1.32
C ARG A 62 -14.56 -10.97 2.23
N ALA A 63 -15.75 -11.12 1.65
CA ALA A 63 -16.98 -11.18 2.43
C ALA A 63 -16.91 -12.38 3.40
N ASP A 64 -17.24 -12.14 4.67
CA ASP A 64 -17.36 -13.21 5.67
C ASP A 64 -18.65 -14.03 5.46
N SER A 65 -18.94 -14.96 6.38
CA SER A 65 -20.14 -15.81 6.29
C SER A 65 -21.47 -15.06 6.40
N LYS A 66 -21.44 -13.80 6.84
CA LYS A 66 -22.61 -12.90 6.93
C LYS A 66 -22.65 -11.89 5.77
N GLY A 67 -21.70 -11.96 4.84
CA GLY A 67 -21.58 -11.02 3.74
C GLY A 67 -20.88 -9.71 4.11
N GLN A 68 -20.26 -9.61 5.29
CA GLN A 68 -19.58 -8.40 5.72
C GLN A 68 -18.18 -8.30 5.11
N ILE A 69 -17.85 -7.11 4.61
CA ILE A 69 -16.52 -6.76 4.07
C ILE A 69 -15.94 -5.68 4.98
N THR A 70 -14.64 -5.76 5.23
CA THR A 70 -13.91 -4.75 6.00
C THR A 70 -12.74 -4.19 5.20
N SER A 71 -12.43 -2.91 5.42
CA SER A 71 -11.22 -2.28 4.90
C SER A 71 -10.37 -1.76 6.04
N LYS A 72 -9.08 -2.13 6.05
CA LYS A 72 -8.13 -1.76 7.10
C LYS A 72 -6.87 -1.17 6.49
N ILE A 73 -6.23 -0.29 7.24
CA ILE A 73 -4.98 0.37 6.83
C ILE A 73 -3.80 -0.47 7.29
N PHE A 74 -2.83 -0.64 6.40
CA PHE A 74 -1.58 -1.32 6.68
C PHE A 74 -0.41 -0.43 6.32
N THR A 75 0.75 -0.72 6.92
CA THR A 75 2.03 -0.15 6.54
C THR A 75 3.03 -1.25 6.27
N ILE A 76 3.94 -1.04 5.31
CA ILE A 76 5.04 -1.95 5.00
C ILE A 76 6.29 -1.14 4.67
N ASP A 77 7.45 -1.64 5.09
CA ASP A 77 8.72 -1.05 4.68
C ASP A 77 9.15 -1.52 3.29
N LEU A 78 10.20 -0.88 2.75
CA LEU A 78 10.72 -1.26 1.43
C LEU A 78 11.42 -2.62 1.39
N THR A 79 11.73 -3.21 2.54
CA THR A 79 12.29 -4.56 2.59
C THR A 79 11.22 -5.60 2.25
N GLY A 80 9.96 -5.30 2.55
CA GLY A 80 8.81 -6.19 2.36
C GLY A 80 8.55 -7.10 3.56
N PHE A 81 9.27 -6.93 4.68
CA PHE A 81 9.20 -7.83 5.83
C PHE A 81 8.51 -7.23 7.06
N ASN A 82 8.44 -5.90 7.16
CA ASN A 82 7.83 -5.23 8.31
C ASN A 82 6.42 -4.72 7.97
N GLU A 83 5.54 -5.63 7.55
CA GLU A 83 4.12 -5.34 7.38
C GLU A 83 3.40 -5.28 8.74
N ARG A 84 2.55 -4.27 8.96
CA ARG A 84 1.73 -4.14 10.16
C ARG A 84 0.43 -3.42 9.87
N GLU A 85 -0.63 -3.80 10.58
CA GLU A 85 -1.88 -3.06 10.60
C GLU A 85 -1.71 -1.74 11.37
N LEU A 86 -2.28 -0.66 10.84
CA LEU A 86 -2.49 0.59 11.55
C LEU A 86 -3.92 0.59 12.11
N VAL A 87 -4.05 0.26 13.40
CA VAL A 87 -5.36 0.10 14.05
C VAL A 87 -6.10 1.42 14.10
N THR A 88 -7.29 1.44 13.48
CA THR A 88 -8.23 2.57 13.48
C THR A 88 -9.51 2.19 14.26
N PRO A 89 -10.24 3.17 14.85
CA PRO A 89 -11.47 2.87 15.60
C PRO A 89 -12.57 2.19 14.77
N LEU A 90 -12.55 2.40 13.45
CA LEU A 90 -13.47 1.84 12.46
C LEU A 90 -12.67 1.31 11.27
N ASP A 91 -13.36 0.88 10.22
CA ASP A 91 -12.75 0.62 8.92
C ASP A 91 -12.17 1.89 8.31
N GLY A 92 -11.23 1.72 7.37
CA GLY A 92 -10.55 2.80 6.70
C GLY A 92 -10.02 2.40 5.34
N SER A 93 -10.06 3.35 4.41
CA SER A 93 -9.47 3.29 3.08
C SER A 93 -8.67 4.57 2.80
N ASP A 94 -7.97 4.59 1.68
CA ASP A 94 -7.33 5.80 1.13
C ASP A 94 -6.41 6.54 2.12
N PRO A 95 -5.41 5.87 2.73
CA PRO A 95 -4.58 6.47 3.76
C PRO A 95 -3.70 7.57 3.18
N ALA A 96 -3.55 8.67 3.92
CA ALA A 96 -2.61 9.74 3.60
C ALA A 96 -1.71 10.04 4.80
N TRP A 97 -0.47 10.42 4.53
CA TRP A 97 0.46 10.90 5.55
C TRP A 97 0.36 12.42 5.66
N SER A 98 0.46 12.93 6.89
CA SER A 98 0.67 14.37 7.08
C SER A 98 2.03 14.78 6.48
N PRO A 99 2.20 16.05 6.12
CA PRO A 99 3.52 16.60 5.83
C PRO A 99 4.48 16.41 7.01
N LEU A 100 5.78 16.58 6.75
CA LEU A 100 6.77 16.72 7.81
C LEU A 100 6.41 17.92 8.68
N ILE A 101 6.31 17.71 10.00
CA ILE A 101 6.23 18.82 10.95
C ILE A 101 7.59 19.52 10.93
N GLN A 102 7.61 20.81 10.57
CA GLN A 102 8.78 21.68 10.67
C GLN A 102 8.92 22.24 12.08
#